data_AF-A0A382Q7S6-F1
#
_entry.id   AF-A0A382Q7S6-F1
#
_cell.length_a   1.000
_cell.length_b   1.000
_cell.length_c   1.000
_cell.angle_alpha   90.00
_cell.angle_beta   90.00
_cell.angle_gamma   90.00
#
_symmetry.space_group_name_H-M   'P 1'
#
loop_
_entity.id
_entity.type
_entity.pdbx_description
1 polymer ?
#
loop_
_entity_poly.entity_id
_entity_poly.type
_entity_poly.pdbx_seq_one_letter_code
_entity_poly.pdbx_strand_id
1 'polypeptide(L)'
;VLETVGRAYTKSNLISASTGRATILGWPNHEIQWRGSSTAINDLKDKIELFYQDPNNNMELVSEYNLKYLILSKSDILKNKYDENEFIKSFDLIFENKEYKFFMTK
;
A
#
# COMPACT_ATOMS: atom_id res chain seq x y z
N VAL A 1 -8.64 -2.49 -0.79
CA VAL A 1 -7.86 -1.24 -0.94
C VAL A 1 -6.43 -1.62 -0.69
N LEU A 2 -5.44 -0.93 -1.27
CA LEU A 2 -4.04 -1.09 -0.87
C LEU A 2 -3.49 0.26 -0.42
N GLU A 3 -2.92 0.26 0.78
CA GLU A 3 -2.04 1.30 1.30
C GLU A 3 -0.63 0.72 1.45
N THR A 4 0.36 1.60 1.54
CA THR A 4 1.76 1.24 1.84
C THR A 4 1.85 0.49 3.17
N VAL A 5 2.94 -0.27 3.34
CA VAL A 5 3.14 -1.08 4.55
C VAL A 5 3.10 -0.18 5.79
N GLY A 6 2.26 -0.58 6.74
CA GLY A 6 2.06 0.12 7.98
C GLY A 6 3.30 0.19 8.86
N ARG A 7 3.44 1.30 9.59
CA ARG A 7 4.51 1.52 10.56
C ARG A 7 3.92 1.82 11.93
N ALA A 8 4.47 1.14 12.93
CA ALA A 8 4.03 1.29 14.31
C ALA A 8 4.05 2.74 14.78
N TYR A 9 2.97 3.14 15.46
CA TYR A 9 2.77 4.46 16.06
C TYR A 9 2.85 5.62 15.06
N THR A 10 2.44 5.40 13.81
CA THR A 10 2.34 6.44 12.78
C THR A 10 0.92 6.57 12.25
N LYS A 11 0.66 7.60 11.43
CA LYS A 11 -0.58 7.75 10.66
C LYS A 11 -0.61 6.90 9.38
N SER A 12 0.23 5.87 9.29
CA SER A 12 0.13 4.89 8.20
C SER A 12 -1.20 4.12 8.29
N ASN A 13 -1.70 3.69 7.14
CA ASN A 13 -2.99 3.01 7.01
C ASN A 13 -4.20 3.77 7.59
N LEU A 14 -4.10 5.11 7.65
CA LEU A 14 -5.15 5.97 8.22
C LEU A 14 -6.49 5.79 7.51
N ILE A 15 -6.48 5.60 6.18
CA ILE A 15 -7.70 5.46 5.40
C ILE A 15 -8.39 4.15 5.78
N SER A 16 -7.65 3.05 5.84
CA SER A 16 -8.21 1.77 6.28
C SER A 16 -8.75 1.83 7.70
N ALA A 17 -7.97 2.42 8.63
CA ALA A 17 -8.35 2.54 10.03
C ALA A 17 -9.59 3.43 10.25
N SER A 18 -9.77 4.47 9.44
CA SER A 18 -10.86 5.44 9.61
C SER A 18 -12.15 5.07 8.87
N THR A 19 -12.06 4.24 7.83
CA THR A 19 -13.20 3.93 6.95
C THR A 19 -13.75 2.51 7.10
N GLY A 20 -13.02 1.63 7.79
CA GLY A 20 -13.34 0.19 7.84
C GLY A 20 -13.07 -0.55 6.52
N ARG A 21 -12.49 0.11 5.51
CA ARG A 21 -12.06 -0.55 4.27
C ARG A 21 -10.65 -1.09 4.43
N ALA A 22 -10.52 -2.39 4.66
CA ALA A 22 -9.23 -3.02 4.91
C ALA A 22 -8.21 -2.82 3.76
N THR A 23 -6.95 -2.60 4.16
CA THR A 23 -5.76 -2.84 3.34
C THR A 23 -5.28 -4.29 3.53
N ILE A 24 -4.42 -4.78 2.64
CA ILE A 24 -3.87 -6.14 2.70
C ILE A 24 -3.03 -6.33 3.97
N LEU A 25 -2.15 -5.39 4.28
CA LEU A 25 -1.27 -5.45 5.44
C LEU A 25 -1.25 -4.11 6.17
N GLY A 26 -1.67 -4.13 7.43
CA GLY A 26 -1.55 -3.00 8.36
C GLY A 26 -0.12 -2.92 8.92
N TRP A 27 -0.01 -2.87 10.24
CA TRP A 27 1.29 -2.80 10.94
C TRP A 27 1.87 -4.21 11.10
N PRO A 28 3.00 -4.55 10.44
CA PRO A 28 3.55 -5.91 10.46
C PRO A 28 3.82 -6.43 11.88
N ASN A 29 4.33 -5.59 12.78
CA ASN A 29 4.61 -5.99 14.16
C ASN A 29 3.35 -6.41 14.94
N HIS A 30 2.21 -5.76 14.72
CA HIS A 30 0.95 -6.16 15.35
C HIS A 30 0.42 -7.47 14.77
N GLU A 31 0.48 -7.63 13.45
CA GLU A 31 0.08 -8.87 12.80
C GLU A 31 0.94 -10.05 13.29
N ILE A 32 2.25 -9.86 13.42
CA ILE A 32 3.16 -10.88 13.97
C ILE A 32 2.78 -11.22 15.42
N GLN A 33 2.51 -10.21 16.25
CA GLN A 33 2.11 -10.43 17.64
C GLN A 33 0.80 -11.23 17.75
N TRP A 34 -0.15 -11.03 16.83
CA TRP A 34 -1.45 -11.70 16.86
C TRP A 34 -1.48 -13.05 16.15
N ARG A 35 -0.68 -13.22 15.09
CA ARG A 35 -0.68 -14.43 14.24
C ARG A 35 0.44 -15.40 14.59
N GLY A 36 1.50 -14.93 15.26
CA GLY A 36 2.65 -15.75 15.69
C GLY A 36 3.63 -16.16 14.58
N SER A 37 3.32 -15.91 13.30
CA SER A 37 4.20 -16.19 12.17
C SER A 37 4.81 -14.92 11.61
N SER A 38 6.14 -14.81 11.65
CA SER A 38 6.87 -13.67 11.06
C SER A 38 7.14 -13.84 9.58
N THR A 39 7.39 -15.07 9.11
CA THR A 39 7.75 -15.34 7.71
C THR A 39 6.67 -14.87 6.74
N ALA A 40 5.43 -15.35 6.90
CA ALA A 40 4.35 -14.99 5.98
C ALA A 40 4.04 -13.48 5.98
N ILE A 41 4.18 -12.81 7.13
CA ILE A 41 3.96 -11.37 7.26
C ILE A 41 5.08 -10.58 6.60
N ASN A 42 6.33 -11.02 6.75
CA ASN A 42 7.48 -10.38 6.11
C ASN A 42 7.46 -10.58 4.60
N ASP A 43 7.14 -11.78 4.11
CA ASP A 43 7.01 -12.05 2.67
C ASP A 43 5.92 -11.16 2.05
N LEU A 44 4.79 -11.00 2.74
CA LEU A 44 3.70 -10.13 2.29
C LEU A 44 4.10 -8.65 2.32
N LYS A 45 4.79 -8.21 3.38
CA LYS A 45 5.37 -6.87 3.46
C LYS A 45 6.27 -6.61 2.26
N ASP A 46 7.20 -7.51 1.98
CA ASP A 46 8.20 -7.32 0.93
C ASP A 46 7.53 -7.31 -0.46
N LYS A 47 6.50 -8.15 -0.67
CA LYS A 47 5.67 -8.13 -1.88
C LYS A 47 4.97 -6.78 -2.08
N ILE A 48 4.40 -6.20 -1.02
CA ILE A 48 3.76 -4.87 -1.08
C ILE A 48 4.80 -3.77 -1.34
N GLU A 49 5.95 -3.82 -0.66
CA GLU A 49 7.03 -2.83 -0.86
C GLU A 49 7.56 -2.86 -2.30
N LEU A 50 7.75 -4.06 -2.87
CA LEU A 50 8.18 -4.24 -4.25
C LEU A 50 7.13 -3.71 -5.25
N PHE A 51 5.84 -3.96 -4.99
CA PHE A 51 4.76 -3.39 -5.79
C PHE A 51 4.79 -1.85 -5.80
N TYR A 52 5.01 -1.21 -4.65
CA TYR A 52 5.08 0.25 -4.60
C TYR A 52 6.36 0.83 -5.21
N GLN A 53 7.43 0.05 -5.32
CA GLN A 53 8.65 0.45 -6.03
C GLN A 53 8.49 0.36 -7.54
N ASP A 54 7.82 -0.68 -8.02
CA ASP A 54 7.65 -0.96 -9.44
C ASP A 54 6.27 -1.58 -9.71
N PRO A 55 5.21 -0.75 -9.77
CA PRO A 55 3.85 -1.26 -9.92
C PRO A 55 3.63 -1.97 -11.25
N ASN A 56 4.33 -1.56 -12.31
CA ASN A 56 4.19 -2.12 -13.65
C ASN A 56 4.65 -3.58 -13.71
N ASN A 57 5.76 -3.91 -13.04
CA ASN A 57 6.29 -5.27 -13.04
C ASN A 57 5.71 -6.18 -11.94
N ASN A 58 4.86 -5.66 -11.06
CA ASN A 58 4.33 -6.39 -9.90
C ASN A 58 2.79 -6.42 -9.86
N MET A 59 2.14 -6.31 -11.02
CA MET A 59 0.67 -6.31 -11.17
C MET A 59 -0.02 -7.58 -10.65
N GLU A 60 0.70 -8.68 -10.42
CA GLU A 60 0.15 -9.88 -9.80
C GLU A 60 -0.51 -9.59 -8.44
N LEU A 61 0.03 -8.65 -7.65
CA LEU A 61 -0.57 -8.26 -6.38
C LEU A 61 -1.98 -7.67 -6.56
N VAL A 62 -2.20 -6.94 -7.66
CA VAL A 62 -3.50 -6.34 -7.99
C VAL A 62 -4.52 -7.41 -8.31
N SER A 63 -4.16 -8.41 -9.12
CA SER A 63 -5.07 -9.48 -9.51
C SER A 63 -5.32 -10.47 -8.36
N GLU A 64 -4.29 -10.88 -7.63
CA GLU A 64 -4.39 -11.83 -6.51
C GLU A 64 -5.36 -11.34 -5.42
N TYR A 65 -5.29 -10.06 -5.06
CA TYR A 65 -6.11 -9.47 -4.01
C TYR A 65 -7.32 -8.67 -4.53
N ASN A 66 -7.59 -8.71 -5.84
CA ASN A 66 -8.67 -7.97 -6.49
C ASN A 66 -8.71 -6.49 -6.04
N LEU A 67 -7.53 -5.85 -6.09
CA LEU A 67 -7.36 -4.47 -5.66
C LEU A 67 -8.09 -3.54 -6.61
N LYS A 68 -8.94 -2.66 -6.08
CA LYS A 68 -9.63 -1.61 -6.86
C LYS A 68 -9.07 -0.21 -6.64
N TYR A 69 -8.47 0.02 -5.49
CA TYR A 69 -7.98 1.33 -5.07
C TYR A 69 -6.58 1.18 -4.48
N LEU A 70 -5.68 2.02 -4.95
CA LEU A 70 -4.30 2.13 -4.49
C LEU A 70 -4.11 3.53 -3.92
N ILE A 71 -3.48 3.63 -2.77
CA ILE A 71 -3.31 4.89 -2.06
C ILE A 71 -1.81 5.14 -1.87
N LEU A 72 -1.38 6.34 -2.22
CA LEU A 72 -0.04 6.86 -1.96
C LEU A 72 -0.14 8.07 -1.04
N SER A 73 0.69 8.12 -0.01
CA SER A 73 0.88 9.34 0.79
C SER A 73 2.15 10.06 0.38
N LYS A 74 2.16 11.39 0.51
CA LYS A 74 3.35 12.22 0.27
C LYS A 74 4.53 11.80 1.15
N SER A 75 4.25 11.41 2.40
CA SER A 75 5.26 10.85 3.31
C SER A 75 5.94 9.61 2.72
N ASP A 76 5.17 8.71 2.11
CA ASP A 76 5.72 7.44 1.63
C ASP A 76 6.53 7.62 0.35
N ILE A 77 6.06 8.49 -0.55
CA ILE A 77 6.81 8.90 -1.75
C ILE A 77 8.17 9.47 -1.33
N LEU A 78 8.21 10.39 -0.36
CA LEU A 78 9.46 11.01 0.10
C LEU A 78 10.40 10.02 0.79
N LYS A 79 9.86 9.14 1.65
CA LYS A 79 10.67 8.20 2.45
C LYS A 79 11.24 7.06 1.63
N ASN A 80 10.43 6.48 0.74
CA ASN A 80 10.78 5.28 0.00
C ASN A 80 11.17 5.58 -1.45
N LYS A 81 11.15 6.85 -1.86
CA LYS A 81 11.52 7.33 -3.20
C LYS A 81 10.73 6.65 -4.32
N TYR A 82 9.43 6.41 -4.09
CA TYR A 82 8.55 5.84 -5.11
C TYR A 82 8.43 6.80 -6.29
N ASP A 83 8.52 6.27 -7.51
CA ASP A 83 8.29 7.06 -8.72
C ASP A 83 6.80 7.19 -8.97
N GLU A 84 6.28 8.38 -8.67
CA GLU A 84 4.86 8.70 -8.88
C GLU A 84 4.46 8.56 -10.35
N ASN A 85 5.38 8.81 -11.29
CA ASN A 85 5.08 8.72 -12.71
C ASN A 85 4.74 7.29 -13.14
N GLU A 86 5.32 6.28 -12.48
CA GLU A 86 4.98 4.88 -12.75
C GLU A 86 3.53 4.62 -12.36
N PHE A 87 3.07 5.11 -11.21
CA PHE A 87 1.66 4.99 -10.80
C PHE A 87 0.70 5.71 -11.74
N ILE A 88 1.03 6.92 -12.19
CA ILE A 88 0.21 7.67 -13.14
C ILE A 88 0.12 6.98 -14.51
N LYS A 89 1.18 6.28 -14.95
CA LYS A 89 1.16 5.51 -16.21
C LYS A 89 0.30 4.25 -16.09
N SER A 90 0.38 3.57 -14.95
CA SER A 90 -0.27 2.27 -14.73
C SER A 90 -1.75 2.39 -14.38
N PHE A 91 -2.13 3.43 -13.63
CA PHE A 91 -3.43 3.53 -12.96
C PHE A 91 -4.08 4.91 -13.14
N ASP A 92 -5.39 4.95 -12.97
CA ASP A 92 -6.15 6.19 -13.14
C ASP A 92 -6.15 6.98 -11.83
N LEU A 93 -5.57 8.17 -11.82
CA LEU A 93 -5.63 9.08 -10.67
C LEU A 93 -7.06 9.63 -10.54
N ILE A 94 -7.73 9.30 -9.43
CA ILE A 94 -9.14 9.68 -9.19
C ILE A 94 -9.30 10.75 -8.12
N PHE A 95 -8.29 10.96 -7.27
CA PHE A 95 -8.31 11.98 -6.23
C PHE A 95 -6.88 12.35 -5.82
N GLU A 96 -6.65 13.63 -5.57
CA GLU A 96 -5.40 14.16 -5.04
C GLU A 96 -5.67 15.30 -4.06
N ASN A 97 -4.95 15.30 -2.94
CA ASN A 97 -4.79 16.46 -2.08
C ASN A 97 -3.33 16.61 -1.65
N LYS A 98 -3.05 17.53 -0.72
CA LYS A 98 -1.68 17.81 -0.26
C LYS A 98 -0.93 16.61 0.32
N GLU A 99 -1.66 15.63 0.85
CA GLU A 99 -1.12 14.50 1.60
C GLU A 99 -1.29 13.16 0.88
N TYR A 100 -2.34 12.99 0.07
CA TYR A 100 -2.73 11.70 -0.50
C TYR A 100 -3.07 11.78 -1.99
N LYS A 101 -2.73 10.71 -2.70
CA LYS A 101 -3.16 10.42 -4.07
C LYS A 101 -3.84 9.06 -4.11
N PHE A 102 -5.01 8.99 -4.73
CA PHE A 102 -5.80 7.78 -4.85
C PHE A 102 -5.85 7.40 -6.32
N PHE A 103 -5.49 6.16 -6.61
CA PHE A 103 -5.51 5.59 -7.94
C PHE A 103 -6.55 4.47 -8.00
N MET A 104 -7.18 4.32 -9.16
CA MET A 104 -8.07 3.20 -9.48
C MET A 104 -7.37 2.26 -10.45
N THR A 105 -7.51 0.96 -10.21
CA THR A 105 -7.02 -0.08 -11.12
C THR A 105 -7.95 -0.17 -12.34
N LYS A 106 -7.39 -0.49 -13.51
CA LYS A 106 -8.17 -0.68 -14.75
C LYS A 106 -8.96 -1.99 -14.73
#